data_AF-A0A286QWG7-F1
#
_entry.id   AF-A0A286QWG7-F1
#
_cell.length_a   1.000
_cell.length_b   1.000
_cell.length_c   1.000
_cell.angle_alpha   90.00
_cell.angle_beta   90.00
_cell.angle_gamma   90.00
#
_symmetry.space_group_name_H-M   'P 1'
#
loop_
_entity.id
_entity.type
_entity.pdbx_description
1 polymer ?
#
loop_
_entity_poly.entity_id
_entity_poly.type
_entity_poly.pdbx_seq_one_letter_code
_entity_poly.pdbx_strand_id
1 'polypeptide(L)'
;PQPGVPPEEAGAAVAAESSTGTWTTVWTDGLTSLDRYKGRCYHIEPVVGEENQFIAYVAYPLDLFEEGSVTNMFTSIVGNVFGFKALRALRLEDLRIPPTYSKTFQGPPHGIQVERDKLNKYGRPLLGCTIKPKLGLSAKNYGRACYECLRGGLDFTKDDENVNSQPFMR
;
A
#
# COMPACT_ATOMS: atom_id res chain seq x y z
N PRO A 1 -16.74 -6.43 -13.52
CA PRO A 1 -18.10 -6.56 -12.90
C PRO A 1 -18.63 -8.01 -13.02
N GLN A 2 -19.60 -8.43 -12.21
CA GLN A 2 -20.36 -9.66 -12.51
C GLN A 2 -21.17 -9.49 -13.83
N PRO A 3 -21.49 -10.57 -14.56
CA PRO A 3 -22.37 -10.49 -15.71
C PRO A 3 -23.69 -9.81 -15.35
N GLY A 4 -24.13 -8.85 -16.16
CA GLY A 4 -25.35 -8.07 -15.93
C GLY A 4 -25.21 -6.86 -15.00
N VAL A 5 -24.06 -6.65 -14.36
CA VAL A 5 -23.78 -5.44 -13.58
C VAL A 5 -23.13 -4.38 -14.48
N PRO A 6 -23.75 -3.21 -14.70
CA PRO A 6 -23.16 -2.13 -15.47
C PRO A 6 -21.83 -1.65 -14.85
N PRO A 7 -20.82 -1.26 -15.66
CA PRO A 7 -19.56 -0.75 -15.14
C PRO A 7 -19.73 0.53 -14.33
N GLU A 8 -20.69 1.39 -14.68
CA GLU A 8 -21.03 2.61 -13.94
C GLU A 8 -21.52 2.30 -12.54
N GLU A 9 -22.41 1.30 -12.41
CA GLU A 9 -22.93 0.85 -11.11
C GLU A 9 -21.83 0.19 -10.28
N ALA A 10 -20.96 -0.61 -10.89
CA ALA A 10 -19.80 -1.20 -10.22
C ALA A 10 -18.85 -0.11 -9.68
N GLY A 11 -18.54 0.92 -10.47
CA GLY A 11 -17.72 2.04 -10.05
C GLY A 11 -18.38 2.89 -8.96
N ALA A 12 -19.68 3.13 -9.05
CA ALA A 12 -20.46 3.84 -8.04
C ALA A 12 -20.50 3.07 -6.71
N ALA A 13 -20.73 1.76 -6.74
CA ALA A 13 -20.74 0.91 -5.56
C ALA A 13 -19.39 0.91 -4.83
N VAL A 14 -18.28 0.82 -5.58
CA VAL A 14 -16.93 0.95 -4.99
C VAL A 14 -16.78 2.32 -4.33
N ALA A 15 -17.12 3.41 -5.02
CA ALA A 15 -16.98 4.77 -4.49
C ALA A 15 -17.84 5.01 -3.23
N ALA A 16 -19.07 4.48 -3.22
CA ALA A 16 -20.00 4.63 -2.10
C ALA A 16 -19.48 3.90 -0.84
N GLU A 17 -19.15 2.62 -0.95
CA GLU A 17 -18.82 1.76 0.19
C GLU A 17 -17.35 1.82 0.63
N SER A 18 -16.56 2.67 -0.03
CA SER A 18 -15.24 3.12 0.42
C SER A 18 -15.24 4.57 0.94
N SER A 19 -16.43 5.18 1.07
CA SER A 19 -16.60 6.52 1.65
C SER A 19 -17.71 6.58 2.68
N THR A 20 -18.97 6.72 2.27
CA THR A 20 -20.10 7.00 3.18
C THR A 20 -21.38 6.21 2.90
N GLY A 21 -21.43 5.43 1.81
CA GLY A 21 -22.65 4.74 1.37
C GLY A 21 -22.83 3.36 2.01
N THR A 22 -24.08 2.88 1.97
CA THR A 22 -24.46 1.50 2.29
C THR A 22 -25.57 1.03 1.33
N TRP A 23 -26.04 -0.21 1.48
CA TRP A 23 -26.95 -0.89 0.55
C TRP A 23 -28.38 -0.34 0.48
N THR A 24 -28.78 0.58 1.37
CA THR A 24 -30.10 1.21 1.40
C THR A 24 -30.00 2.66 1.85
N THR A 25 -30.97 3.50 1.46
CA THR A 25 -31.01 4.90 1.87
C THR A 25 -31.19 5.03 3.38
N VAL A 26 -30.44 5.93 3.99
CA VAL A 26 -30.53 6.24 5.42
C VAL A 26 -30.86 7.72 5.62
N TRP A 27 -31.86 8.01 6.46
CA TRP A 27 -32.29 9.40 6.69
C TRP A 27 -31.21 10.27 7.35
N THR A 28 -30.25 9.63 8.04
CA THR A 28 -29.11 10.28 8.69
C THR A 28 -28.18 10.99 7.71
N ASP A 29 -28.25 10.66 6.43
CA ASP A 29 -27.56 11.41 5.37
C ASP A 29 -27.97 12.89 5.38
N GLY A 30 -29.21 13.21 5.77
CA GLY A 30 -29.71 14.57 5.91
C GLY A 30 -29.16 15.35 7.11
N LEU A 31 -28.42 14.69 8.00
CA LEU A 31 -27.76 15.32 9.15
C LEU A 31 -26.35 15.85 8.81
N THR A 32 -25.83 15.51 7.63
CA THR A 32 -24.50 15.92 7.17
C THR A 32 -24.57 16.42 5.73
N SER A 33 -23.45 16.94 5.22
CA SER A 33 -23.34 17.33 3.81
C SER A 33 -22.75 16.16 3.01
N LEU A 34 -23.60 15.27 2.49
CA LEU A 34 -23.16 14.20 1.60
C LEU A 34 -22.36 14.73 0.40
N ASP A 35 -22.72 15.91 -0.12
CA ASP A 35 -21.97 16.51 -1.21
C ASP A 35 -20.52 16.81 -0.84
N ARG A 36 -20.21 17.09 0.43
CA ARG A 36 -18.83 17.23 0.89
C ARG A 36 -18.12 15.89 1.04
N TYR A 37 -18.79 14.88 1.61
CA TYR A 37 -18.12 13.67 2.11
C TYR A 37 -18.18 12.45 1.18
N LYS A 38 -19.09 12.41 0.20
CA LYS A 38 -19.22 11.26 -0.70
C LYS A 38 -18.00 11.10 -1.61
N GLY A 39 -17.45 9.89 -1.67
CA GLY A 39 -16.54 9.46 -2.72
C GLY A 39 -17.27 9.43 -4.06
N ARG A 40 -16.55 9.73 -5.16
CA ARG A 40 -17.17 9.86 -6.48
C ARG A 40 -16.38 9.14 -7.55
N CYS A 41 -16.99 8.15 -8.18
CA CYS A 41 -16.50 7.62 -9.45
C CYS A 41 -16.78 8.68 -10.54
N TYR A 42 -15.73 9.30 -11.08
CA TYR A 42 -15.87 10.42 -12.02
C TYR A 42 -15.49 10.06 -13.46
N HIS A 43 -14.80 8.94 -13.65
CA HIS A 43 -14.41 8.46 -14.97
C HIS A 43 -14.30 6.94 -14.97
N ILE A 44 -14.70 6.31 -16.08
CA ILE A 44 -14.55 4.88 -16.31
C ILE A 44 -14.12 4.69 -17.75
N GLU A 45 -13.11 3.86 -17.95
CA GLU A 45 -12.65 3.46 -19.28
C GLU A 45 -12.44 1.94 -19.36
N PRO A 46 -12.68 1.32 -20.53
CA PRO A 46 -12.40 -0.10 -20.72
C PRO A 46 -10.90 -0.35 -20.77
N VAL A 47 -10.47 -1.50 -20.25
CA VAL A 47 -9.08 -1.96 -20.41
C VAL A 47 -8.89 -2.52 -21.81
N VAL A 48 -7.95 -1.95 -22.57
CA VAL A 48 -7.67 -2.39 -23.95
C VAL A 48 -7.23 -3.85 -23.96
N GLY A 49 -7.90 -4.67 -24.77
CA GLY A 49 -7.60 -6.10 -24.91
C GLY A 49 -8.34 -7.01 -23.94
N GLU A 50 -9.13 -6.45 -23.01
CA GLU A 50 -9.93 -7.22 -22.05
C GLU A 50 -11.43 -6.99 -22.29
N GLU A 51 -12.25 -8.06 -22.27
CA GLU A 51 -13.67 -7.98 -22.66
C GLU A 51 -14.58 -7.37 -21.58
N ASN A 52 -14.25 -7.54 -20.29
CA ASN A 52 -15.11 -7.13 -19.17
C ASN A 52 -14.30 -6.58 -17.98
N GLN A 53 -13.29 -5.79 -18.31
CA GLN A 53 -12.41 -5.12 -17.34
C GLN A 53 -12.36 -3.63 -17.63
N PHE A 54 -12.34 -2.84 -16.55
CA PHE A 54 -12.46 -1.39 -16.61
C PHE A 54 -11.51 -0.77 -15.59
N ILE A 55 -11.01 0.43 -15.87
CA ILE A 55 -10.40 1.31 -14.88
C ILE A 55 -11.47 2.29 -14.43
N ALA A 56 -11.77 2.30 -13.13
CA ALA A 56 -12.69 3.25 -12.52
C ALA A 56 -11.89 4.24 -11.68
N TYR A 57 -12.06 5.53 -11.95
CA TYR A 57 -11.38 6.60 -11.24
C TYR A 57 -12.29 7.18 -10.15
N VAL A 58 -11.86 7.02 -8.89
CA VAL A 58 -12.61 7.49 -7.73
C VAL A 58 -11.87 8.65 -7.05
N ALA A 59 -12.60 9.72 -6.76
CA ALA A 59 -12.11 10.87 -6.00
C ALA A 59 -12.69 10.84 -4.58
N TYR A 60 -11.82 11.01 -3.59
CA TYR A 60 -12.16 11.06 -2.16
C TYR A 60 -11.84 12.46 -1.60
N PRO A 61 -12.77 13.08 -0.83
CA PRO A 61 -12.48 14.29 -0.07
C PRO A 61 -11.36 14.06 0.95
N LEU A 62 -10.48 15.05 1.11
CA LEU A 62 -9.34 14.98 2.04
C LEU A 62 -9.78 14.70 3.49
N ASP A 63 -10.89 15.33 3.90
CA ASP A 63 -11.40 15.29 5.27
C ASP A 63 -11.91 13.91 5.71
N LEU A 64 -11.97 12.92 4.81
CA LEU A 64 -12.27 11.54 5.17
C LEU A 64 -11.10 10.83 5.85
N PHE A 65 -9.89 11.38 5.74
CA PHE A 65 -8.66 10.69 6.11
C PHE A 65 -8.00 11.32 7.33
N GLU A 66 -7.70 10.48 8.31
CA GLU A 66 -6.91 10.86 9.49
C GLU A 66 -5.47 11.21 9.08
N GLU A 67 -4.96 12.34 9.57
CA GLU A 67 -3.61 12.81 9.32
C GLU A 67 -2.56 11.80 9.80
N GLY A 68 -1.63 11.43 8.92
CA GLY A 68 -0.49 10.58 9.29
C GLY A 68 -0.82 9.09 9.44
N SER A 69 -2.04 8.67 9.07
CA SER A 69 -2.54 7.31 9.26
C SER A 69 -2.70 6.55 7.94
N VAL A 70 -1.66 5.80 7.54
CA VAL A 70 -1.76 4.86 6.40
C VAL A 70 -2.87 3.82 6.64
N THR A 71 -3.03 3.41 7.90
CA THR A 71 -4.06 2.47 8.35
C THR A 71 -5.46 3.00 8.07
N ASN A 72 -5.78 4.24 8.45
CA ASN A 72 -7.08 4.83 8.19
C ASN A 72 -7.36 4.95 6.67
N MET A 73 -6.38 5.45 5.90
CA MET A 73 -6.51 5.54 4.45
C MET A 73 -6.85 4.19 3.79
N PHE A 74 -6.15 3.13 4.17
CA PHE A 74 -6.42 1.79 3.63
C PHE A 74 -7.71 1.17 4.17
N THR A 75 -8.11 1.49 5.39
CA THR A 75 -9.40 1.04 5.94
C THR A 75 -10.55 1.53 5.07
N SER A 76 -10.50 2.78 4.58
CA SER A 76 -11.52 3.32 3.68
C SER A 76 -11.39 2.75 2.26
N ILE A 77 -10.22 2.89 1.62
CA ILE A 77 -10.06 2.63 0.17
C ILE A 77 -10.13 1.13 -0.16
N VAL A 78 -9.60 0.27 0.70
CA VAL A 78 -9.47 -1.17 0.41
C VAL A 78 -10.15 -2.07 1.46
N GLY A 79 -10.88 -1.50 2.43
CA GLY A 79 -11.45 -2.25 3.55
C GLY A 79 -12.45 -3.32 3.13
N ASN A 80 -13.58 -2.92 2.53
CA ASN A 80 -14.70 -3.84 2.26
C ASN A 80 -14.90 -4.14 0.77
N VAL A 81 -14.56 -3.20 -0.11
CA VAL A 81 -14.99 -3.18 -1.52
C VAL A 81 -14.48 -4.37 -2.35
N PHE A 82 -13.39 -5.01 -1.95
CA PHE A 82 -12.83 -6.19 -2.63
C PHE A 82 -13.67 -7.46 -2.44
N GLY A 83 -14.55 -7.49 -1.43
CA GLY A 83 -15.44 -8.62 -1.14
C GLY A 83 -16.84 -8.51 -1.76
N PHE A 84 -17.09 -7.51 -2.61
CA PHE A 84 -18.43 -7.22 -3.13
C PHE A 84 -18.92 -8.32 -4.07
N LYS A 85 -20.07 -8.92 -3.77
CA LYS A 85 -20.67 -9.99 -4.60
C LYS A 85 -20.96 -9.56 -6.04
N ALA A 86 -21.23 -8.27 -6.26
CA ALA A 86 -21.46 -7.69 -7.58
C ALA A 86 -20.17 -7.54 -8.43
N LEU A 87 -18.99 -7.76 -7.83
CA LEU A 87 -17.70 -7.73 -8.49
C LEU A 87 -17.13 -9.16 -8.59
N ARG A 88 -16.54 -9.49 -9.73
CA ARG A 88 -15.79 -10.75 -9.92
C ARG A 88 -14.38 -10.67 -9.36
N ALA A 89 -13.77 -9.51 -9.53
CA ALA A 89 -12.43 -9.16 -9.09
C ALA A 89 -12.34 -7.64 -8.98
N LEU A 90 -11.44 -7.16 -8.13
CA LEU A 90 -11.09 -5.76 -7.98
C LEU A 90 -9.59 -5.67 -7.72
N ARG A 91 -8.94 -4.66 -8.28
CA ARG A 91 -7.53 -4.33 -8.03
C ARG A 91 -7.39 -2.83 -7.88
N LEU A 92 -6.69 -2.40 -6.84
CA LEU A 92 -6.22 -1.03 -6.72
C LEU A 92 -4.90 -0.92 -7.49
N GLU A 93 -4.88 -0.12 -8.56
CA GLU A 93 -3.70 0.05 -9.42
C GLU A 93 -2.80 1.21 -8.96
N ASP A 94 -3.39 2.36 -8.62
CA ASP A 94 -2.63 3.56 -8.24
C ASP A 94 -3.46 4.47 -7.30
N LEU A 95 -2.75 5.31 -6.55
CA LEU A 95 -3.31 6.36 -5.70
C LEU A 95 -2.56 7.67 -5.90
N ARG A 96 -3.30 8.70 -6.35
CA ARG A 96 -2.78 10.07 -6.32
C ARG A 96 -2.94 10.67 -4.93
N ILE A 97 -1.86 10.73 -4.16
CA ILE A 97 -1.83 11.34 -2.83
C ILE A 97 -1.58 12.86 -2.94
N PRO A 98 -2.50 13.73 -2.47
CA PRO A 98 -2.31 15.18 -2.55
C PRO A 98 -1.21 15.66 -1.58
N PRO A 99 -0.47 16.73 -1.92
CA PRO A 99 0.56 17.29 -1.04
C PRO A 99 0.06 17.61 0.37
N THR A 100 -1.18 18.12 0.48
CA THR A 100 -1.84 18.43 1.75
C THR A 100 -1.97 17.24 2.69
N TYR A 101 -2.18 16.03 2.15
CA TYR A 101 -2.19 14.80 2.96
C TYR A 101 -0.78 14.28 3.19
N SER A 102 0.07 14.21 2.16
CA SER A 102 1.43 13.66 2.30
C SER A 102 2.29 14.43 3.33
N LYS A 103 2.04 15.74 3.50
CA LYS A 103 2.76 16.58 4.45
C LYS A 103 2.41 16.30 5.92
N THR A 104 1.37 15.52 6.18
CA THR A 104 1.04 15.08 7.54
C THR A 104 1.86 13.85 7.96
N PHE A 105 2.66 13.28 7.05
CA PHE A 105 3.53 12.14 7.32
C PHE A 105 4.98 12.57 7.44
N GLN A 106 5.74 11.88 8.28
CA GLN A 106 7.18 12.11 8.40
C GLN A 106 7.94 11.78 7.10
N GLY A 107 7.50 10.73 6.38
CA GLY A 107 8.24 10.16 5.26
C GLY A 107 9.50 9.38 5.70
N PRO A 108 10.45 9.13 4.78
CA PRO A 108 11.69 8.41 5.10
C PRO A 108 12.51 9.11 6.20
N PRO A 109 12.99 8.40 7.24
CA PRO A 109 13.77 9.01 8.34
C PRO A 109 15.08 9.71 7.91
N HIS A 110 15.65 9.31 6.77
CA HIS A 110 16.90 9.86 6.24
C HIS A 110 16.79 10.20 4.75
N GLY A 111 16.25 9.27 3.96
CA GLY A 111 16.21 9.40 2.50
C GLY A 111 17.54 9.08 1.84
N ILE A 112 17.52 8.99 0.51
CA ILE A 112 18.63 8.46 -0.31
C ILE A 112 19.91 9.29 -0.13
N GLN A 113 19.79 10.62 -0.12
CA GLN A 113 20.93 11.54 -0.02
C GLN A 113 21.65 11.38 1.31
N VAL A 114 20.92 11.51 2.43
CA VAL A 114 21.49 11.41 3.78
C VAL A 114 22.03 10.00 4.05
N GLU A 115 21.39 8.95 3.55
CA GLU A 115 21.91 7.59 3.65
C GLU A 115 23.26 7.45 2.94
N ARG A 116 23.41 7.99 1.73
CA ARG A 116 24.68 7.99 1.00
C ARG A 116 25.76 8.81 1.70
N ASP A 117 25.39 9.96 2.27
CA ASP A 117 26.29 10.83 3.01
C ASP A 117 26.82 10.13 4.26
N LYS A 118 25.94 9.48 5.03
CA LYS A 118 26.32 8.72 6.23
C LYS A 118 27.26 7.55 5.94
N LEU A 119 27.11 6.93 4.77
CA LEU A 119 27.93 5.78 4.35
C LEU A 119 29.20 6.18 3.58
N ASN A 120 29.29 7.44 3.16
CA ASN A 120 30.33 7.95 2.27
C ASN A 120 30.50 7.12 0.98
N LYS A 121 29.38 6.77 0.33
CA LYS A 121 29.33 5.90 -0.87
C LYS A 121 28.50 6.52 -1.99
N TYR A 122 29.17 6.87 -3.09
CA TYR A 122 28.57 7.57 -4.23
C TYR A 122 28.92 6.92 -5.56
N GLY A 123 28.21 7.29 -6.63
CA GLY A 123 28.53 6.90 -8.01
C GLY A 123 28.28 5.44 -8.36
N ARG A 124 27.79 4.62 -7.42
CA ARG A 124 27.42 3.23 -7.66
C ARG A 124 26.20 2.78 -6.82
N PRO A 125 25.51 1.70 -7.23
CA PRO A 125 24.59 0.98 -6.35
C PRO A 125 25.29 0.47 -5.08
N LEU A 126 24.53 0.35 -4.00
CA LEU A 126 24.97 -0.33 -2.79
C LEU A 126 24.78 -1.84 -2.98
N LEU A 127 25.74 -2.64 -2.52
CA LEU A 127 25.73 -4.09 -2.63
C LEU A 127 25.37 -4.72 -1.28
N GLY A 128 24.42 -5.65 -1.27
CA GLY A 128 24.01 -6.36 -0.05
C GLY A 128 23.70 -7.83 -0.29
N CYS A 129 23.70 -8.63 0.77
CA CYS A 129 23.26 -10.02 0.71
C CYS A 129 22.44 -10.44 1.95
N THR A 130 21.55 -11.41 1.76
CA THR A 130 20.84 -12.10 2.86
C THR A 130 21.67 -13.30 3.29
N ILE A 131 21.90 -13.49 4.60
CA ILE A 131 22.64 -14.64 5.12
C ILE A 131 21.88 -15.94 4.86
N LYS A 132 22.61 -17.02 4.52
CA LYS A 132 22.06 -18.35 4.23
C LYS A 132 22.79 -19.45 5.03
N PRO A 133 22.15 -20.60 5.32
CA PRO A 133 20.75 -20.93 5.03
C PRO A 133 19.77 -20.03 5.79
N LYS A 134 18.53 -19.98 5.31
CA LYS A 134 17.48 -19.07 5.80
C LYS A 134 17.26 -19.16 7.32
N LEU A 135 17.31 -20.35 7.90
CA LEU A 135 17.20 -20.60 9.33
C LEU A 135 18.21 -21.66 9.77
N GLY A 136 18.45 -21.74 11.09
CA GLY A 136 19.23 -22.82 11.70
C GLY A 136 20.72 -22.52 11.92
N LEU A 137 21.21 -21.36 11.50
CA LEU A 137 22.53 -20.88 11.92
C LEU A 137 22.48 -20.43 13.38
N SER A 138 23.52 -20.77 14.15
CA SER A 138 23.75 -20.16 15.46
C SER A 138 24.21 -18.71 15.31
N ALA A 139 23.99 -17.88 16.33
CA ALA A 139 24.44 -16.47 16.36
C ALA A 139 25.92 -16.31 15.98
N LYS A 140 26.78 -17.21 16.49
CA LYS A 140 28.22 -17.21 16.18
C LYS A 140 28.51 -17.44 14.71
N ASN A 141 27.84 -18.43 14.10
CA ASN A 141 28.05 -18.74 12.68
C ASN A 141 27.42 -17.66 11.78
N TYR A 142 26.34 -17.05 12.24
CA TYR A 142 25.72 -15.91 11.59
C TYR A 142 26.67 -14.70 11.51
N GLY A 143 27.30 -14.36 12.62
CA GLY A 143 28.33 -13.32 12.69
C GLY A 143 29.55 -13.64 11.81
N ARG A 144 29.95 -14.92 11.74
CA ARG A 144 31.02 -15.35 10.80
C ARG A 144 30.61 -15.09 9.35
N ALA A 145 29.42 -15.51 8.95
CA ALA A 145 28.95 -15.31 7.57
C ALA A 145 28.87 -13.81 7.22
N CYS A 146 28.33 -13.00 8.13
CA CYS A 146 28.30 -11.54 8.01
C CYS A 146 29.71 -10.96 7.78
N TYR A 147 30.67 -11.31 8.65
CA TYR A 147 32.05 -10.85 8.55
C TYR A 147 32.69 -11.19 7.19
N GLU A 148 32.56 -12.44 6.75
CA GLU A 148 33.13 -12.91 5.48
C GLU A 148 32.54 -12.18 4.26
N CYS A 149 31.23 -11.91 4.29
CA CYS A 149 30.54 -11.17 3.24
C CYS A 149 30.99 -9.70 3.18
N LEU A 150 31.07 -9.02 4.32
CA LEU A 150 31.45 -7.60 4.38
C LEU A 150 32.91 -7.39 4.01
N ARG A 151 33.83 -8.22 4.53
CA ARG A 151 35.25 -8.13 4.15
C ARG A 151 35.48 -8.45 2.67
N GLY A 152 34.57 -9.21 2.06
CA GLY A 152 34.58 -9.53 0.64
C GLY A 152 34.15 -8.37 -0.27
N GLY A 153 33.71 -7.24 0.30
CA GLY A 153 33.41 -6.01 -0.44
C GLY A 153 31.92 -5.66 -0.56
N LEU A 154 31.02 -6.39 0.11
CA LEU A 154 29.63 -5.96 0.24
C LEU A 154 29.50 -4.77 1.19
N ASP A 155 28.56 -3.87 0.90
CA ASP A 155 28.28 -2.73 1.77
C ASP A 155 27.43 -3.15 2.97
N PHE A 156 26.55 -4.13 2.78
CA PHE A 156 25.66 -4.64 3.80
C PHE A 156 25.47 -6.16 3.77
N THR A 157 25.06 -6.69 4.91
CA THR A 157 24.36 -7.98 4.99
C THR A 157 23.05 -7.76 5.73
N LYS A 158 22.06 -8.65 5.54
CA LYS A 158 20.78 -8.56 6.23
C LYS A 158 20.31 -9.90 6.78
N ASP A 159 19.43 -9.79 7.77
CA ASP A 159 18.66 -10.93 8.22
C ASP A 159 17.69 -11.42 7.17
N ASP A 160 17.48 -12.74 7.13
CA ASP A 160 16.39 -13.33 6.35
C ASP A 160 15.04 -12.93 6.97
N GLU A 161 13.98 -12.74 6.18
CA GLU A 161 12.74 -12.09 6.67
C GLU A 161 11.98 -12.88 7.75
N ASN A 162 12.38 -14.13 7.99
CA ASN A 162 11.83 -14.96 9.05
C ASN A 162 12.86 -15.28 10.16
N VAL A 163 14.03 -14.64 10.15
CA VAL A 163 14.98 -14.65 11.28
C VAL A 163 14.57 -13.53 12.22
N ASN A 164 14.03 -13.91 13.38
CA ASN A 164 13.57 -12.97 14.40
C ASN A 164 14.34 -13.28 15.69
N SER A 165 13.74 -14.08 16.58
CA SER A 165 14.41 -14.70 17.71
C SER A 165 13.88 -16.11 17.88
N GLN A 166 14.73 -17.11 17.65
CA GLN A 166 14.35 -18.53 17.64
C GLN A 166 15.21 -19.32 18.62
N PRO A 167 14.82 -20.56 18.99
CA PRO A 167 15.62 -21.38 19.90
C PRO A 167 17.07 -21.59 19.46
N PHE A 168 17.35 -21.59 18.15
CA PHE A 168 18.71 -21.77 17.61
C PHE A 168 19.55 -20.48 17.59
N MET A 169 18.93 -19.31 17.74
CA MET A 169 19.58 -17.99 17.70
C MET A 169 18.67 -16.93 18.35
N ARG A 170 19.06 -16.47 19.54
CA ARG A 170 18.28 -15.53 20.36
C ARG A 170 18.62 -14.08 20.10
#